data_AF-A0A1E4HRB3-F1
#
_entry.id   AF-A0A1E4HRB3-F1
#
_cell.length_a   1.000
_cell.length_b   1.000
_cell.length_c   1.000
_cell.angle_alpha   90.00
_cell.angle_beta   90.00
_cell.angle_gamma   90.00
#
_symmetry.space_group_name_H-M   'P 1'
#
loop_
_entity.id
_entity.type
_entity.pdbx_description
1 polymer ?
#
loop_
_entity_poly.entity_id
_entity_poly.type
_entity_poly.pdbx_seq_one_letter_code
_entity_poly.pdbx_strand_id
1 'polypeptide(L)'
;KAPTDDETVMFATSATSAVAAEQGMHAALVDALGTTAEAAAKEPIAPATQAYLSYLLAVAHSGSYGEAVATVLPCYWIYAKVGAELFERSSPDPLYARWIAMYGDEDFQTVVDAVLAVTDRIGETAGPAEIERMRRHFHTTSRYEWMFWDGAWRRETWPV
;
A
#
# COMPACT_ATOMS: atom_id res chain seq x y z
N LYS A 1 -15.87 -6.53 7.01
CA LYS A 1 -16.74 -6.06 5.90
C LYS A 1 -16.77 -7.05 4.73
N ALA A 2 -15.77 -7.91 4.59
CA ALA A 2 -15.79 -8.93 3.53
C ALA A 2 -17.04 -9.82 3.66
N PRO A 3 -17.65 -10.21 2.54
CA PRO A 3 -18.86 -11.03 2.51
C PRO A 3 -18.59 -12.52 2.79
N THR A 4 -17.34 -12.96 2.68
CA THR A 4 -16.93 -14.35 2.93
C THR A 4 -15.85 -14.46 4.01
N ASP A 5 -15.80 -15.62 4.66
CA ASP A 5 -14.77 -15.93 5.66
C ASP A 5 -13.38 -15.99 5.01
N ASP A 6 -13.28 -16.57 3.81
CA ASP A 6 -12.02 -16.66 3.06
C ASP A 6 -11.41 -15.28 2.79
N GLU A 7 -12.21 -14.32 2.33
CA GLU A 7 -11.74 -12.95 2.09
C GLU A 7 -11.43 -12.22 3.41
N THR A 8 -12.17 -12.51 4.49
CA THR A 8 -11.85 -12.00 5.83
C THR A 8 -10.49 -12.49 6.29
N VAL A 9 -10.21 -13.79 6.16
CA VAL A 9 -8.93 -14.40 6.50
C VAL A 9 -7.81 -13.85 5.63
N MET A 10 -8.04 -13.70 4.33
CA MET A 10 -7.05 -13.14 3.39
C MET A 10 -6.61 -11.73 3.80
N PHE A 11 -7.55 -10.82 4.06
CA PHE A 11 -7.21 -9.44 4.45
C PHE A 11 -6.63 -9.36 5.88
N ALA A 12 -7.10 -10.19 6.82
CA ALA A 12 -6.50 -10.27 8.15
C ALA A 12 -5.06 -10.81 8.11
N THR A 13 -4.79 -11.79 7.24
CA THR A 13 -3.45 -12.33 7.00
C THR A 13 -2.57 -11.25 6.38
N SER A 14 -3.07 -10.53 5.38
CA SER A 14 -2.34 -9.42 4.76
C SER A 14 -1.97 -8.32 5.76
N ALA A 15 -2.88 -7.97 6.67
CA ALA A 15 -2.60 -7.01 7.74
C ALA A 15 -1.53 -7.52 8.71
N THR A 16 -1.57 -8.81 9.06
CA THR A 16 -0.55 -9.43 9.92
C THR A 16 0.82 -9.46 9.23
N SER A 17 0.86 -9.80 7.93
CA SER A 17 2.07 -9.77 7.13
C SER A 17 2.67 -8.37 7.00
N ALA A 18 1.83 -7.33 6.88
CA ALA A 18 2.28 -5.95 6.85
C ALA A 18 3.00 -5.56 8.16
N VAL A 19 2.45 -5.94 9.32
CA VAL A 19 3.09 -5.72 10.62
C VAL A 19 4.43 -6.48 10.71
N ALA A 20 4.47 -7.73 10.24
CA ALA A 20 5.70 -8.52 10.24
C ALA A 20 6.78 -7.90 9.33
N ALA A 21 6.40 -7.38 8.16
CA ALA A 21 7.30 -6.69 7.25
C ALA A 21 7.87 -5.40 7.89
N GLU A 22 7.06 -4.65 8.62
CA GLU A 22 7.50 -3.47 9.39
C GLU A 22 8.54 -3.83 10.46
N GLN A 23 8.25 -4.85 11.28
CA GLN A 23 9.12 -5.27 12.37
C GLN A 23 10.43 -5.88 11.88
N GLY A 24 10.41 -6.55 10.73
CA GLY A 24 11.59 -7.17 10.13
C GLY A 24 12.36 -6.21 9.23
N MET A 25 11.87 -6.06 8.01
CA MET A 25 12.64 -5.45 6.91
C MET A 25 12.79 -3.94 7.07
N HIS A 26 11.72 -3.25 7.46
CA HIS A 26 11.81 -1.80 7.65
C HIS A 26 12.75 -1.45 8.80
N ALA A 27 12.71 -2.19 9.92
CA ALA A 27 13.67 -1.98 11.01
C ALA A 27 15.14 -2.12 10.54
N ALA A 28 15.45 -3.15 9.74
CA ALA A 28 16.79 -3.34 9.20
C ALA A 28 17.20 -2.26 8.17
N LEU A 29 16.25 -1.76 7.38
CA LEU A 29 16.51 -0.68 6.42
C LEU A 29 16.76 0.66 7.14
N VAL A 30 15.95 0.95 8.16
CA VAL A 30 16.06 2.15 9.00
C VAL A 30 17.40 2.17 9.75
N ASP A 31 17.82 1.03 10.31
CA ASP A 31 19.14 0.85 10.96
C ASP A 31 20.29 1.11 9.98
N ALA A 32 20.20 0.53 8.77
CA ALA A 32 21.21 0.75 7.73
C ALA A 32 21.28 2.20 7.21
N LEU A 33 20.21 2.99 7.40
CA LEU A 33 20.16 4.42 7.09
C LEU A 33 20.66 5.30 8.25
N GLY A 34 21.09 4.71 9.36
CA GLY A 34 21.72 5.40 10.50
C GLY A 34 20.74 5.90 11.56
N THR A 35 19.53 5.34 11.65
CA THR A 35 18.56 5.65 12.71
C THR A 35 17.90 4.37 13.24
N THR A 36 17.10 4.42 14.30
CA THR A 36 16.39 3.23 14.81
C THR A 36 14.91 3.27 14.49
N ALA A 37 14.24 2.12 14.50
CA ALA A 37 12.79 2.05 14.34
C ALA A 37 12.05 2.89 15.39
N GLU A 38 12.51 2.90 16.64
CA GLU A 38 11.94 3.71 17.72
C GLU A 38 12.16 5.22 17.53
N ALA A 39 13.27 5.61 16.92
CA ALA A 39 13.54 7.00 16.58
C ALA A 39 12.67 7.44 15.40
N ALA A 40 12.62 6.64 14.32
CA ALA A 40 11.78 6.90 13.15
C ALA A 40 10.28 6.97 13.51
N ALA A 41 9.80 6.12 14.42
CA ALA A 41 8.40 6.12 14.87
C ALA A 41 8.00 7.40 15.66
N LYS A 42 8.97 8.22 16.09
CA LYS A 42 8.70 9.51 16.76
C LYS A 42 8.66 10.68 15.80
N GLU A 43 9.06 10.48 14.54
CA GLU A 43 9.00 11.54 13.53
C GLU A 43 7.54 11.91 13.23
N PRO A 44 7.26 13.19 12.97
CA PRO A 44 5.91 13.62 12.63
C PRO A 44 5.47 13.01 11.29
N ILE A 45 4.19 12.63 11.22
CA ILE A 45 3.60 12.15 9.97
C ILE A 45 3.53 13.31 8.96
N ALA A 46 4.09 13.09 7.77
CA ALA A 46 4.06 14.05 6.68
C ALA A 46 2.61 14.37 6.24
N PRO A 47 2.32 15.61 5.81
CA PRO A 47 0.97 16.02 5.39
C PRO A 47 0.29 15.08 4.39
N ALA A 48 0.99 14.65 3.33
CA ALA A 48 0.44 13.74 2.33
C ALA A 48 0.09 12.37 2.93
N THR A 49 0.96 11.82 3.78
CA THR A 49 0.72 10.55 4.48
C THR A 49 -0.48 10.64 5.42
N GLN A 50 -0.58 11.73 6.19
CA GLN A 50 -1.72 11.96 7.09
C GLN A 50 -3.04 12.03 6.31
N ALA A 51 -3.06 12.75 5.18
CA ALA A 51 -4.23 12.85 4.32
C ALA A 51 -4.62 11.50 3.71
N TYR A 52 -3.63 10.73 3.24
CA TYR A 52 -3.85 9.41 2.66
C TYR A 52 -4.45 8.44 3.70
N LEU A 53 -3.86 8.33 4.88
CA LEU A 53 -4.36 7.47 5.96
C LEU A 53 -5.77 7.87 6.39
N SER A 54 -6.03 9.17 6.53
CA SER A 54 -7.36 9.68 6.88
C SER A 54 -8.41 9.32 5.82
N TYR A 55 -8.04 9.39 4.54
CA TYR A 55 -8.91 9.01 3.42
C TYR A 55 -9.20 7.49 3.42
N LEU A 56 -8.18 6.66 3.60
CA LEU A 56 -8.30 5.20 3.71
C LEU A 56 -9.28 4.82 4.82
N LEU A 57 -9.08 5.35 6.02
CA LEU A 57 -9.93 5.07 7.18
C LEU A 57 -11.38 5.55 6.97
N ALA A 58 -11.57 6.74 6.39
CA ALA A 58 -12.89 7.27 6.11
C ALA A 58 -13.67 6.35 5.17
N VAL A 59 -13.09 5.96 4.03
CA VAL A 59 -13.77 5.09 3.06
C VAL A 59 -13.97 3.68 3.62
N ALA A 60 -12.95 3.12 4.28
CA ALA A 60 -13.06 1.81 4.91
C ALA A 60 -14.15 1.78 5.99
N HIS A 61 -14.42 2.88 6.69
CA HIS A 61 -15.47 2.99 7.68
C HIS A 61 -16.86 3.23 7.06
N SER A 62 -17.01 4.22 6.16
CA SER A 62 -18.32 4.66 5.66
C SER A 62 -18.79 3.99 4.37
N GLY A 63 -17.88 3.45 3.56
CA GLY A 63 -18.17 2.89 2.24
C GLY A 63 -18.56 1.41 2.25
N SER A 64 -18.90 0.88 1.08
CA SER A 64 -19.09 -0.56 0.87
C SER A 64 -17.79 -1.35 1.01
N TYR A 65 -17.89 -2.70 0.98
CA TYR A 65 -16.71 -3.55 0.89
C TYR A 65 -15.92 -3.28 -0.40
N GLY A 66 -16.60 -3.12 -1.54
CA GLY A 66 -15.97 -2.77 -2.82
C GLY A 66 -15.24 -1.44 -2.78
N GLU A 67 -15.84 -0.42 -2.16
CA GLU A 67 -15.19 0.89 -1.99
C GLU A 67 -13.93 0.78 -1.10
N ALA A 68 -13.97 -0.03 -0.03
CA ALA A 68 -12.81 -0.26 0.83
C ALA A 68 -11.67 -0.99 0.08
N VAL A 69 -11.98 -2.06 -0.65
CA VAL A 69 -11.01 -2.81 -1.47
C VAL A 69 -10.39 -1.90 -2.54
N ALA A 70 -11.21 -1.13 -3.26
CA ALA A 70 -10.73 -0.22 -4.30
C ALA A 70 -9.83 0.90 -3.76
N THR A 71 -10.05 1.33 -2.51
CA THR A 71 -9.23 2.37 -1.87
C THR A 71 -7.84 1.85 -1.52
N VAL A 72 -7.72 0.60 -1.05
CA VAL A 72 -6.42 0.01 -0.67
C VAL A 72 -5.69 -0.61 -1.87
N LEU A 73 -6.38 -0.99 -2.95
CA LEU A 73 -5.77 -1.67 -4.10
C LEU A 73 -4.51 -0.98 -4.66
N PRO A 74 -4.44 0.36 -4.81
CA PRO A 74 -3.23 1.00 -5.32
C PRO A 74 -1.96 0.72 -4.52
N CYS A 75 -2.03 0.55 -3.19
CA CYS A 75 -0.83 0.29 -2.39
C CYS A 75 -0.22 -1.08 -2.71
N TYR A 76 -1.05 -2.08 -3.04
CA TYR A 76 -0.58 -3.37 -3.54
C TYR A 76 -0.07 -3.23 -4.96
N TRP A 77 -0.93 -2.72 -5.85
CA TRP A 77 -0.70 -2.86 -7.28
C TRP A 77 0.40 -1.97 -7.81
N ILE A 78 0.52 -0.72 -7.32
CA ILE A 78 1.58 0.19 -7.74
C ILE A 78 2.94 -0.33 -7.29
N TYR A 79 3.07 -0.78 -6.04
CA TYR A 79 4.31 -1.37 -5.54
C TYR A 79 4.71 -2.62 -6.32
N ALA A 80 3.76 -3.48 -6.67
CA ALA A 80 4.04 -4.66 -7.50
C ALA A 80 4.56 -4.28 -8.89
N LYS A 81 3.97 -3.26 -9.52
CA LYS A 81 4.42 -2.77 -10.84
C LYS A 81 5.80 -2.11 -10.78
N VAL A 82 6.03 -1.26 -9.78
CA VAL A 82 7.34 -0.63 -9.56
C VAL A 82 8.40 -1.68 -9.23
N GLY A 83 8.08 -2.62 -8.35
CA GLY A 83 8.95 -3.74 -7.99
C GLY A 83 9.36 -4.56 -9.20
N ALA A 84 8.38 -5.03 -10.00
CA ALA A 84 8.65 -5.81 -11.21
C ALA A 84 9.52 -5.06 -12.23
N GLU A 85 9.20 -3.79 -12.52
CA GLU A 85 9.98 -2.95 -13.44
C GLU A 85 11.43 -2.77 -12.96
N LEU A 86 11.62 -2.51 -11.66
CA LEU A 86 12.95 -2.30 -11.10
C LEU A 86 13.72 -3.60 -10.92
N PHE A 87 13.05 -4.74 -10.76
CA PHE A 87 13.69 -6.03 -10.52
C PHE A 87 14.59 -6.46 -11.69
N GLU A 88 14.22 -6.11 -12.93
CA GLU A 88 15.01 -6.43 -14.14
C GLU A 88 16.43 -5.84 -14.11
N ARG A 89 16.61 -4.71 -13.43
CA ARG A 89 17.88 -3.95 -13.42
C ARG A 89 18.51 -3.85 -12.03
N SER A 90 17.68 -3.89 -10.99
CA SER A 90 18.03 -3.65 -9.60
C SER A 90 18.81 -2.34 -9.37
N SER A 91 19.39 -2.17 -8.18
CA SER A 91 20.23 -1.03 -7.81
C SER A 91 21.66 -1.49 -7.52
N PRO A 92 22.69 -0.68 -7.85
CA PRO A 92 24.05 -0.92 -7.38
C PRO A 92 24.20 -0.72 -5.87
N ASP A 93 23.29 0.02 -5.24
CA ASP A 93 23.23 0.18 -3.79
C ASP A 93 22.53 -1.04 -3.16
N PRO A 94 23.20 -1.80 -2.28
CA PRO A 94 22.63 -2.99 -1.64
C PRO A 94 21.35 -2.70 -0.82
N LEU A 95 21.18 -1.49 -0.28
CA LEU A 95 19.98 -1.12 0.47
C LEU A 95 18.77 -1.06 -0.47
N TYR A 96 18.91 -0.37 -1.59
CA TYR A 96 17.86 -0.25 -2.58
C TYR A 96 17.63 -1.55 -3.33
N ALA A 97 18.67 -2.36 -3.57
CA ALA A 97 18.52 -3.69 -4.17
C ALA A 97 17.64 -4.61 -3.31
N ARG A 98 17.80 -4.56 -1.97
CA ARG A 98 16.92 -5.31 -1.04
C ARG A 98 15.48 -4.82 -1.08
N TRP A 99 15.26 -3.50 -1.13
CA TRP A 99 13.92 -2.93 -1.24
C TRP A 99 13.24 -3.35 -2.56
N ILE A 100 13.97 -3.30 -3.69
CA ILE A 100 13.47 -3.73 -4.99
C ILE A 100 13.12 -5.22 -4.97
N ALA A 101 14.00 -6.06 -4.43
CA ALA A 101 13.76 -7.50 -4.34
C ALA A 101 12.47 -7.83 -3.60
N MET A 102 12.15 -7.10 -2.53
CA MET A 102 10.93 -7.31 -1.74
C MET A 102 9.64 -7.21 -2.58
N TYR A 103 9.53 -6.16 -3.39
CA TYR A 103 8.31 -5.90 -4.16
C TYR A 103 8.33 -6.56 -5.54
N GLY A 104 9.51 -6.94 -6.03
CA GLY A 104 9.68 -7.71 -7.26
C GLY A 104 9.52 -9.23 -7.08
N ASP A 105 9.54 -9.73 -5.84
CA ASP A 105 9.47 -11.17 -5.56
C ASP A 105 8.09 -11.78 -5.86
N GLU A 106 8.09 -13.04 -6.27
CA GLU A 106 6.90 -13.81 -6.65
C GLU A 106 5.87 -13.92 -5.51
N ASP A 107 6.32 -13.98 -4.25
CA ASP A 107 5.41 -14.06 -3.11
C ASP A 107 4.58 -12.78 -2.98
N PHE A 108 5.18 -11.62 -3.19
CA PHE A 108 4.46 -10.34 -3.16
C PHE A 108 3.48 -10.23 -4.34
N GLN A 109 3.91 -10.63 -5.55
CA GLN A 109 3.06 -10.64 -6.74
C GLN A 109 1.83 -11.54 -6.54
N THR A 110 2.01 -12.71 -5.92
CA THR A 110 0.92 -13.64 -5.61
C THR A 110 -0.14 -13.01 -4.70
N VAL A 111 0.29 -12.24 -3.68
CA VAL A 111 -0.64 -11.49 -2.81
C VAL A 111 -1.40 -10.43 -3.60
N VAL A 112 -0.72 -9.71 -4.50
CA VAL A 112 -1.36 -8.69 -5.34
C VAL A 112 -2.39 -9.31 -6.29
N ASP A 113 -2.07 -10.43 -6.92
CA ASP A 113 -2.99 -11.16 -7.80
C ASP A 113 -4.25 -11.62 -7.06
N ALA A 114 -4.13 -12.04 -5.79
CA ALA A 114 -5.28 -12.40 -4.96
C ALA A 114 -6.21 -11.20 -4.70
N VAL A 115 -5.65 -10.01 -4.42
CA VAL A 115 -6.43 -8.77 -4.20
C VAL A 115 -7.05 -8.26 -5.51
N LEU A 116 -6.36 -8.40 -6.64
CA LEU A 116 -6.91 -8.12 -7.97
C LEU A 116 -8.09 -9.03 -8.28
N ALA A 117 -7.96 -10.34 -8.03
CA ALA A 117 -9.04 -11.29 -8.23
C ALA A 117 -10.27 -10.99 -7.35
N VAL A 118 -10.08 -10.54 -6.10
CA VAL A 118 -11.18 -10.03 -5.26
C VAL A 118 -11.84 -8.82 -5.91
N THR A 119 -11.04 -7.86 -6.38
CA THR A 119 -11.54 -6.63 -7.01
C THR A 119 -12.36 -6.94 -8.26
N ASP A 120 -11.89 -7.87 -9.09
CA ASP A 120 -12.59 -8.30 -10.30
C ASP A 120 -13.93 -8.97 -9.99
N ARG A 121 -13.98 -9.87 -9.00
CA ARG A 121 -15.25 -10.50 -8.56
C ARG A 121 -16.26 -9.49 -8.01
N ILE A 122 -15.79 -8.47 -7.29
CA ILE A 122 -16.66 -7.36 -6.87
C ILE A 122 -17.16 -6.62 -8.11
N GLY A 123 -16.29 -6.38 -9.09
CA GLY A 123 -16.61 -5.74 -10.36
C GLY A 123 -17.71 -6.46 -11.16
N GLU A 124 -17.78 -7.79 -11.09
CA GLU A 124 -18.81 -8.60 -11.77
C GLU A 124 -20.21 -8.43 -11.18
N THR A 125 -20.31 -8.05 -9.90
CA THR A 125 -21.59 -8.01 -9.15
C THR A 125 -22.01 -6.60 -8.75
N ALA A 126 -21.08 -5.64 -8.69
CA ALA A 126 -21.35 -4.27 -8.28
C ALA A 126 -22.18 -3.50 -9.33
N GLY A 127 -23.11 -2.68 -8.84
CA GLY A 127 -23.90 -1.80 -9.69
C GLY A 127 -23.08 -0.65 -10.29
N PRO A 128 -23.53 -0.02 -11.39
CA PRO A 128 -22.78 1.04 -12.08
C PRO A 128 -22.37 2.21 -11.16
N ALA A 129 -23.23 2.58 -10.22
CA ALA A 129 -22.94 3.66 -9.27
C ALA A 129 -21.84 3.28 -8.27
N GLU A 130 -21.73 2.01 -7.88
CA GLU A 130 -20.66 1.54 -6.99
C GLU A 130 -19.33 1.43 -7.73
N ILE A 131 -19.33 0.90 -8.95
CA ILE A 131 -18.15 0.87 -9.82
C ILE A 131 -17.55 2.27 -10.00
N GLU A 132 -18.38 3.29 -10.19
CA GLU A 132 -17.90 4.67 -10.31
C GLU A 132 -17.24 5.18 -9.01
N ARG A 133 -17.80 4.83 -7.84
CA ARG A 133 -17.17 5.17 -6.56
C ARG A 133 -15.86 4.42 -6.39
N MET A 134 -15.81 3.13 -6.68
CA MET A 134 -14.58 2.32 -6.65
C MET A 134 -13.47 2.92 -7.51
N ARG A 135 -13.77 3.29 -8.76
CA ARG A 135 -12.81 3.96 -9.67
C ARG A 135 -12.31 5.27 -9.09
N ARG A 136 -13.20 6.09 -8.54
CA ARG A 136 -12.81 7.36 -7.91
C ARG A 136 -11.88 7.13 -6.72
N HIS A 137 -12.17 6.13 -5.88
CA HIS A 137 -11.32 5.78 -4.75
C HIS A 137 -9.94 5.32 -5.21
N PHE A 138 -9.90 4.39 -6.16
CA PHE A 138 -8.66 3.92 -6.79
C PHE A 138 -7.81 5.08 -7.34
N HIS A 139 -8.39 5.95 -8.17
CA HIS A 139 -7.66 7.11 -8.72
C HIS A 139 -7.18 8.07 -7.64
N THR A 140 -7.94 8.25 -6.57
CA THR A 140 -7.56 9.15 -5.47
C THR A 140 -6.39 8.58 -4.69
N THR A 141 -6.41 7.29 -4.36
CA THR A 141 -5.32 6.68 -3.62
C THR A 141 -4.08 6.45 -4.48
N SER A 142 -4.21 6.24 -5.80
CA SER A 142 -3.06 6.31 -6.70
C SER A 142 -2.37 7.68 -6.72
N ARG A 143 -3.14 8.79 -6.60
CA ARG A 143 -2.55 10.13 -6.46
C ARG A 143 -1.82 10.28 -5.12
N TYR A 144 -2.40 9.75 -4.04
CA TYR A 144 -1.73 9.76 -2.74
C TYR A 144 -0.45 8.93 -2.72
N GLU A 145 -0.41 7.78 -3.40
CA GLU A 145 0.83 7.00 -3.59
C GLU A 145 1.90 7.84 -4.28
N TRP A 146 1.56 8.52 -5.37
CA TRP A 146 2.51 9.43 -6.03
C TRP A 146 2.99 10.55 -5.10
N MET A 147 2.07 11.16 -4.34
CA MET A 147 2.40 12.21 -3.37
C MET A 147 3.25 11.68 -2.21
N PHE A 148 3.11 10.42 -1.82
CA PHE A 148 3.96 9.78 -0.82
C PHE A 148 5.43 9.72 -1.31
N TRP A 149 5.64 9.29 -2.56
CA TRP A 149 6.97 9.29 -3.17
C TRP A 149 7.56 10.69 -3.33
N ASP A 150 6.79 11.64 -3.89
CA ASP A 150 7.24 13.03 -4.08
C ASP A 150 7.50 13.72 -2.72
N GLY A 151 6.66 13.45 -1.72
CA GLY A 151 6.82 13.96 -0.37
C GLY A 151 8.10 13.48 0.29
N ALA A 152 8.43 12.19 0.16
CA ALA A 152 9.71 11.65 0.64
C ALA A 152 10.91 12.30 -0.07
N TRP A 153 10.84 12.45 -1.40
CA TRP A 153 11.88 13.09 -2.20
C TRP A 153 12.13 14.56 -1.81
N ARG A 154 11.05 15.32 -1.59
CA ARG A 154 11.11 16.74 -1.20
C ARG A 154 11.30 16.95 0.30
N ARG A 155 11.24 15.88 1.10
CA ARG A 155 11.21 15.94 2.57
C ARG A 155 10.07 16.83 3.06
N GLU A 156 8.86 16.52 2.58
CA GLU A 156 7.65 17.27 2.90
C GLU A 156 7.46 17.39 4.42
N THR A 157 7.17 18.61 4.85
CA THR A 157 6.82 18.95 6.23
C THR A 157 5.56 19.80 6.23
N TRP A 158 4.95 19.94 7.40
CA TRP A 158 3.84 20.87 7.57
C TRP A 158 4.32 22.31 7.28
N PRO A 159 3.61 23.08 6.45
CA PRO A 159 4.05 24.42 6.06
C PRO A 159 3.76 25.50 7.11
N VAL A 160 3.45 25.11 8.36
CA VAL A 160 3.02 25.98 9.47
C VAL A 160 3.71 25.61 10.78
#